data_AF-A0A524QUR0-F1
#
_entry.id   AF-A0A524QUR0-F1
#
_cell.length_a   1.000
_cell.length_b   1.000
_cell.length_c   1.000
_cell.angle_alpha   90.00
_cell.angle_beta   90.00
_cell.angle_gamma   90.00
#
_symmetry.space_group_name_H-M   'P 1'
#
loop_
_entity.id
_entity.type
_entity.pdbx_description
1 polymer ?
#
loop_
_entity_poly.entity_id
_entity_poly.type
_entity_poly.pdbx_seq_one_letter_code
_entity_poly.pdbx_strand_id
1 'polypeptide(L)'
;MPDRAGEASLEKLTPFDRRFTDFSGVFSYIGSGWIGGKAQGLAFIKDSLLSRMNGQDCPDITVRIPTMTVMATDVFDAFMRQNNLYEIAYSNESSNEQIAHAFQRANLPADIVGDLRALAVNIHSPLAIRSSSLFEDALREPFAGVYGTKMIPNNQFDADSRFRVLVEAVKFVYASTFFREAKTYIKTTGQSVEKEKMAVIIQEVVGLRFGDKFYPQISGVARSYNYYATGHGKPTDGVIDLALGLGKTIVDGGKSWSYCPSYPRTAPPYKSTSDMLKQTQTEFWAVNMGKPPAYDPIKETEYMVTGDLAEAESDGVLQFTASTYQPENDRLMTGIFGHGPRVLTFAPILSLGDIPLNNLLKSLLKLCEEVVGHEVEVEFAVALDPEKGVPARFGFLQVRPMFVSRSKVEVPVDTFEAEDVLIASEKVLGNGLINTVRDVVFLKVTDFDQRASWQIASDLEAINHRLVAEGHPYLLIVYGRLGTTDPPFGIPVSWWQISGAKVIVEVSLPDMHVELSQGSHFFHNVISSQVGYFSVSHNGRFPIKWDWFQSQHTVTETDFVRHVKLTAPLRVQIDGKSARGVIRS
;
A
#
# COMPACT_ATOMS: atom_id res chain seq x y z
N MET A 1 -7.95 24.10 11.20
CA MET A 1 -6.60 24.55 10.78
C MET A 1 -5.58 23.94 11.72
N PRO A 2 -4.60 23.22 11.16
CA PRO A 2 -3.21 23.52 11.46
C PRO A 2 -2.49 23.89 10.17
N ASP A 3 -2.65 25.14 9.72
CA ASP A 3 -1.87 25.77 8.63
C ASP A 3 -0.43 26.12 9.07
N ARG A 4 0.17 25.30 9.94
CA ARG A 4 1.53 25.50 10.47
C ARG A 4 2.41 24.25 10.48
N ALA A 5 1.95 23.15 9.89
CA ALA A 5 2.76 21.93 9.75
C ALA A 5 3.59 21.88 8.45
N GLY A 6 3.43 22.85 7.55
CA GLY A 6 4.16 22.91 6.28
C GLY A 6 5.61 23.39 6.38
N GLU A 7 5.99 24.15 7.40
CA GLU A 7 7.37 24.63 7.56
C GLU A 7 8.21 23.69 8.43
N ALA A 8 8.23 22.38 8.12
CA ALA A 8 9.41 21.59 8.42
C ALA A 8 10.45 21.92 7.33
N SER A 9 11.02 23.11 7.48
CA SER A 9 11.94 23.76 6.56
C SER A 9 13.13 22.84 6.25
N LEU A 10 13.57 22.88 4.99
CA LEU A 10 14.84 22.33 4.49
C LEU A 10 16.04 22.62 5.43
N GLU A 11 15.91 23.59 6.34
CA GLU A 11 16.83 23.95 7.41
C GLU A 11 17.28 22.80 8.31
N LYS A 12 16.47 21.74 8.48
CA LYS A 12 16.87 20.56 9.28
C LYS A 12 17.54 19.45 8.48
N LEU A 13 17.53 19.56 7.15
CA LEU A 13 18.13 18.57 6.26
C LEU A 13 19.47 19.08 5.73
N THR A 14 20.34 18.15 5.38
CA THR A 14 21.65 18.50 4.82
C THR A 14 21.48 18.81 3.32
N PRO A 15 21.87 19.99 2.82
CA PRO A 15 21.95 20.22 1.37
C PRO A 15 22.88 19.20 0.73
N PHE A 16 22.51 18.66 -0.43
CA PHE A 16 23.37 17.75 -1.16
C PHE A 16 24.64 18.45 -1.65
N ASP A 17 25.80 17.82 -1.42
CA ASP A 17 27.09 18.27 -1.96
C ASP A 17 27.75 17.13 -2.75
N ARG A 18 28.15 17.41 -3.99
CA ARG A 18 28.84 16.46 -4.87
C ARG A 18 30.15 15.93 -4.29
N ARG A 19 30.73 16.64 -3.31
CA ARG A 19 31.99 16.29 -2.63
C ARG A 19 31.80 15.33 -1.47
N PHE A 20 30.57 14.91 -1.17
CA PHE A 20 30.35 13.87 -0.17
C PHE A 20 31.13 12.61 -0.55
N THR A 21 31.98 12.16 0.37
CA THR A 21 32.80 10.94 0.22
C THR A 21 32.17 9.74 0.91
N ASP A 22 31.27 9.98 1.86
CA ASP A 22 30.45 8.96 2.52
C ASP A 22 28.99 9.41 2.50
N PHE A 23 28.14 8.61 1.84
CA PHE A 23 26.70 8.82 1.78
C PHE A 23 25.96 8.01 2.84
N SER A 24 26.63 7.14 3.59
CA SER A 24 25.99 6.21 4.52
C SER A 24 25.19 6.92 5.62
N GLY A 25 23.87 6.68 5.62
CA GLY A 25 22.96 7.26 6.61
C GLY A 25 22.70 8.76 6.41
N VAL A 26 23.07 9.32 5.26
CA VAL A 26 22.81 10.71 4.92
C VAL A 26 21.37 10.85 4.41
N PHE A 27 20.64 11.80 4.99
CA PHE A 27 19.39 12.32 4.44
C PHE A 27 19.69 13.72 3.91
N SER A 28 19.75 13.83 2.58
CA SER A 28 20.03 15.10 1.88
C SER A 28 18.95 15.52 0.91
N TYR A 29 19.03 16.75 0.40
CA TYR A 29 18.10 17.27 -0.60
C TYR A 29 18.81 18.06 -1.71
N ILE A 30 18.17 18.10 -2.89
CA ILE A 30 18.56 18.87 -4.07
C ILE A 30 17.39 19.80 -4.43
N GLY A 31 17.67 21.08 -4.66
CA GLY A 31 16.66 22.09 -4.98
C GLY A 31 16.27 22.94 -3.77
N SER A 32 15.24 23.77 -3.95
CA SER A 32 14.80 24.80 -3.01
C SER A 32 13.30 24.76 -2.70
N GLY A 33 12.55 23.89 -3.39
CA GLY A 33 11.13 23.70 -3.20
C GLY A 33 10.78 22.74 -2.07
N TRP A 34 9.58 22.18 -2.14
CA TRP A 34 9.07 21.22 -1.17
C TRP A 34 9.63 19.83 -1.41
N ILE A 35 9.83 19.05 -0.35
CA ILE A 35 10.32 17.65 -0.43
C ILE A 35 9.18 16.62 -0.52
N GLY A 36 7.93 17.07 -0.40
CA GLY A 36 6.71 16.25 -0.43
C GLY A 36 6.49 15.41 0.84
N GLY A 37 5.30 14.83 0.96
CA GLY A 37 4.82 14.27 2.23
C GLY A 37 5.56 13.03 2.71
N LYS A 38 5.97 12.12 1.81
CA LYS A 38 6.76 10.93 2.22
C LYS A 38 8.10 11.33 2.83
N ALA A 39 8.81 12.25 2.17
CA ALA A 39 10.10 12.72 2.66
C ALA A 39 9.94 13.52 3.95
N GLN A 40 8.89 14.35 4.04
CA GLN A 40 8.61 15.15 5.23
C GLN A 40 8.29 14.28 6.45
N GLY A 41 7.49 13.23 6.31
CA GLY A 41 7.22 12.28 7.38
C GLY A 41 8.50 11.61 7.92
N LEU A 42 9.41 11.19 7.02
CA LEU A 42 10.70 10.64 7.40
C LEU A 42 11.62 11.68 8.07
N ALA A 43 11.67 12.90 7.54
CA ALA A 43 12.48 13.98 8.09
C ALA A 43 11.99 14.36 9.50
N PHE A 44 10.68 14.37 9.71
CA PHE A 44 10.05 14.68 10.99
C PHE A 44 10.39 13.64 12.07
N ILE A 45 10.41 12.35 11.72
CA ILE A 45 10.70 11.29 12.69
C ILE A 45 12.20 11.08 12.92
N LYS A 46 13.07 11.49 11.99
CA LYS A 46 14.51 11.24 11.99
C LYS A 46 15.17 11.60 13.33
N ASP A 47 15.00 12.82 13.80
CA ASP A 47 15.67 13.31 15.01
C ASP A 47 15.17 12.59 16.27
N SER A 48 13.86 12.33 16.35
CA SER A 48 13.24 11.60 17.46
C SER A 48 13.66 10.14 17.49
N LEU A 49 13.73 9.49 16.32
CA LEU A 49 14.17 8.11 16.18
C LEU A 49 15.65 7.98 16.55
N LEU A 50 16.52 8.84 16.01
CA LEU A 50 17.95 8.81 16.31
C LEU A 50 18.28 9.12 17.77
N SER A 51 17.51 10.00 18.43
CA SER A 51 17.78 10.39 19.82
C SER A 51 17.26 9.38 20.85
N ARG A 52 16.13 8.71 20.58
CA ARG A 52 15.46 7.84 21.56
C ARG A 52 15.67 6.35 21.35
N MET A 53 16.11 5.94 20.16
CA MET A 53 16.28 4.52 19.82
C MET A 53 17.73 4.04 19.77
N ASN A 54 18.69 4.85 20.22
CA ASN A 54 20.08 4.44 20.35
C ASN A 54 20.26 3.37 21.43
N GLY A 55 19.96 2.11 21.08
CA GLY A 55 20.54 0.89 21.64
C GLY A 55 20.06 0.41 23.00
N GLN A 56 19.16 1.12 23.72
CA GLN A 56 18.76 0.68 25.06
C GLN A 56 17.80 -0.52 25.05
N ASP A 57 16.85 -0.59 24.11
CA ASP A 57 15.82 -1.64 24.12
C ASP A 57 16.15 -2.86 23.23
N CYS A 58 16.94 -2.69 22.17
CA CYS A 58 17.31 -3.73 21.20
C CYS A 58 18.73 -3.50 20.65
N PRO A 59 19.80 -3.82 21.43
CA PRO A 59 21.18 -3.52 21.03
C PRO A 59 21.64 -4.26 19.76
N ASP A 60 21.06 -5.44 19.50
CA ASP A 60 21.40 -6.28 18.35
C ASP A 60 20.67 -5.91 17.05
N ILE A 61 19.81 -4.87 17.07
CA ILE A 61 19.11 -4.38 15.89
C ILE A 61 19.45 -2.91 15.66
N THR A 62 20.15 -2.63 14.56
CA THR A 62 20.48 -1.27 14.16
C THR A 62 19.32 -0.67 13.37
N VAL A 63 18.60 0.29 13.97
CA VAL A 63 17.53 1.04 13.31
C VAL A 63 18.09 2.25 12.58
N ARG A 64 17.79 2.37 11.28
CA ARG A 64 18.18 3.52 10.45
C ARG A 64 17.09 3.87 9.46
N ILE A 65 17.00 5.15 9.13
CA ILE A 65 16.38 5.57 7.86
C ILE A 65 17.44 5.31 6.78
N PRO A 66 17.13 4.55 5.72
CA PRO A 66 18.10 4.29 4.65
C PRO A 66 18.59 5.60 4.03
N THR A 67 19.85 5.60 3.58
CA THR A 67 20.43 6.73 2.87
C THR A 67 19.49 7.20 1.77
N MET A 68 19.22 8.49 1.74
CA MET A 68 18.34 9.05 0.72
C MET A 68 18.68 10.49 0.35
N THR A 69 18.42 10.81 -0.90
CA THR A 69 18.49 12.17 -1.44
C THR A 69 17.13 12.53 -2.03
N VAL A 70 16.60 13.71 -1.69
CA VAL A 70 15.30 14.16 -2.18
C VAL A 70 15.46 15.30 -3.17
N MET A 71 14.96 15.12 -4.38
CA MET A 71 14.82 16.20 -5.36
C MET A 71 13.52 16.94 -5.09
N ALA A 72 13.62 18.21 -4.76
CA ALA A 72 12.48 19.05 -4.41
C ALA A 72 11.61 19.42 -5.62
N THR A 73 10.39 19.92 -5.35
CA THR A 73 9.36 20.21 -6.36
C THR A 73 9.72 21.32 -7.34
N ASP A 74 10.67 22.20 -7.02
CA ASP A 74 11.16 23.22 -7.96
C ASP A 74 11.93 22.61 -9.14
N VAL A 75 12.58 21.46 -8.93
CA VAL A 75 13.23 20.70 -10.00
C VAL A 75 12.19 20.15 -10.98
N PHE A 76 11.05 19.68 -10.47
CA PHE A 76 9.93 19.24 -11.29
C PHE A 76 9.33 20.38 -12.11
N ASP A 77 9.10 21.55 -11.48
CA ASP A 77 8.61 22.74 -12.19
C ASP A 77 9.55 23.17 -13.33
N ALA A 78 10.87 23.17 -13.07
CA ALA A 78 11.88 23.49 -14.07
C ALA A 78 11.88 22.49 -15.23
N PHE A 79 11.81 21.19 -14.92
CA PHE A 79 11.74 20.12 -15.92
C PHE A 79 10.50 20.25 -16.81
N MET A 80 9.32 20.46 -16.23
CA MET A 80 8.07 20.61 -16.97
C MET A 80 8.11 21.82 -17.91
N ARG A 81 8.59 22.97 -17.41
CA ARG A 81 8.69 24.23 -18.18
C ARG A 81 9.71 24.15 -19.31
N GLN A 82 10.91 23.64 -19.05
CA GLN A 82 11.99 23.57 -20.04
C GLN A 82 11.61 22.71 -21.24
N ASN A 83 10.80 21.68 -21.03
CA ASN A 83 10.45 20.68 -22.04
C ASN A 83 9.04 20.87 -22.63
N ASN A 84 8.30 21.91 -22.21
CA ASN A 84 6.92 22.18 -22.63
C ASN A 84 5.99 20.96 -22.48
N LEU A 85 6.06 20.26 -21.35
CA LEU A 85 5.34 18.99 -21.14
C LEU A 85 3.88 19.15 -20.68
N TYR A 86 3.44 20.36 -20.36
CA TYR A 86 2.11 20.61 -19.79
C TYR A 86 0.97 20.16 -20.70
N GLU A 87 1.07 20.39 -22.01
CA GLU A 87 0.02 20.03 -22.98
C GLU A 87 -0.25 18.52 -22.99
N ILE A 88 0.81 17.71 -23.09
CA ILE A 88 0.68 16.25 -23.09
C ILE A 88 0.32 15.71 -21.70
N ALA A 89 0.85 16.32 -20.63
CA ALA A 89 0.59 15.91 -19.25
C ALA A 89 -0.89 16.09 -18.85
N TYR A 90 -1.49 17.24 -19.21
CA TYR A 90 -2.87 17.58 -18.83
C TYR A 90 -3.93 17.07 -19.81
N SER A 91 -3.54 16.60 -20.99
CA SER A 91 -4.45 15.97 -21.94
C SER A 91 -5.15 14.75 -21.33
N ASN A 92 -6.48 14.68 -21.46
CA ASN A 92 -7.25 13.49 -21.11
C ASN A 92 -7.22 12.43 -22.24
N GLU A 93 -6.78 12.80 -23.44
CA GLU A 93 -6.69 11.91 -24.61
C GLU A 93 -5.37 11.15 -24.68
N SER A 94 -4.34 11.64 -23.98
CA SER A 94 -3.00 11.05 -24.02
C SER A 94 -2.93 9.78 -23.20
N SER A 95 -2.46 8.69 -23.83
CA SER A 95 -2.24 7.41 -23.15
C SER A 95 -1.03 7.47 -22.22
N ASN A 96 -0.96 6.56 -21.25
CA ASN A 96 0.18 6.45 -20.33
C ASN A 96 1.50 6.25 -21.11
N GLU A 97 1.47 5.50 -22.21
CA GLU A 97 2.61 5.27 -23.10
C GLU A 97 3.08 6.57 -23.76
N GLN A 98 2.15 7.36 -24.30
CA GLN A 98 2.47 8.64 -24.96
C GLN A 98 3.12 9.61 -23.96
N ILE A 99 2.57 9.70 -22.75
CA ILE A 99 3.09 10.53 -21.65
C ILE A 99 4.49 10.04 -21.26
N ALA A 100 4.64 8.74 -20.97
CA ALA A 100 5.93 8.17 -20.58
C ALA A 100 7.00 8.42 -21.64
N HIS A 101 6.71 8.18 -22.92
CA HIS A 101 7.67 8.43 -23.98
C HIS A 101 8.06 9.91 -24.14
N ALA A 102 7.11 10.84 -23.96
CA ALA A 102 7.43 12.27 -23.99
C ALA A 102 8.35 12.68 -22.83
N PHE A 103 8.06 12.20 -21.62
CA PHE A 103 8.87 12.45 -20.43
C PHE A 103 10.26 11.81 -20.54
N GLN A 104 10.37 10.62 -21.14
CA GLN A 104 11.67 9.99 -21.38
C GLN A 104 12.55 10.78 -22.36
N ARG A 105 11.95 11.40 -23.39
CA ARG A 105 12.66 12.26 -24.37
C ARG A 105 13.06 13.63 -23.82
N ALA A 106 12.43 14.09 -22.75
CA ALA A 106 12.71 15.39 -22.14
C ALA A 106 14.09 15.44 -21.46
N ASN A 107 14.64 16.63 -21.31
CA ASN A 107 15.94 16.86 -20.68
C ASN A 107 15.78 17.37 -19.24
N LEU A 108 16.52 16.78 -18.29
CA LEU A 108 16.63 17.34 -16.95
C LEU A 108 17.47 18.63 -16.97
N PRO A 109 17.25 19.57 -16.03
CA PRO A 109 18.10 20.75 -15.89
C PRO A 109 19.58 20.37 -15.70
N ALA A 110 20.50 21.12 -16.31
CA ALA A 110 21.91 20.76 -16.39
C ALA A 110 22.59 20.61 -15.02
N ASP A 111 22.22 21.44 -14.03
CA ASP A 111 22.77 21.34 -12.69
C ASP A 111 22.38 20.02 -12.02
N ILE A 112 21.11 19.60 -12.19
CA ILE A 112 20.55 18.36 -11.65
C ILE A 112 21.19 17.13 -12.29
N VAL A 113 21.49 17.20 -13.60
CA VAL A 113 22.26 16.16 -14.31
C VAL A 113 23.60 15.91 -13.63
N GLY A 114 24.32 16.98 -13.24
CA GLY A 114 25.57 16.87 -12.52
C GLY A 114 25.43 16.22 -11.13
N ASP A 115 24.37 16.56 -10.40
CA ASP A 115 24.10 16.00 -9.07
C ASP A 115 23.74 14.51 -9.13
N LEU A 116 22.85 14.12 -10.05
CA LEU A 116 22.49 12.73 -10.30
C LEU A 116 23.69 11.89 -10.75
N ARG A 117 24.61 12.47 -11.53
CA ARG A 117 25.85 11.78 -11.91
C ARG A 117 26.75 11.54 -10.70
N ALA A 118 26.86 12.51 -9.79
CA ALA A 118 27.60 12.33 -8.54
C ALA A 118 26.98 11.22 -7.67
N LEU A 119 25.65 11.13 -7.59
CA LEU A 119 24.97 10.02 -6.92
C LEU A 119 25.30 8.66 -7.56
N ALA A 120 25.19 8.54 -8.88
CA ALA A 120 25.45 7.30 -9.61
C ALA A 120 26.93 6.84 -9.53
N VAL A 121 27.87 7.77 -9.39
CA VAL A 121 29.30 7.46 -9.19
C VAL A 121 29.55 6.86 -7.81
N ASN A 122 28.91 7.38 -6.77
CA ASN A 122 29.22 7.00 -5.39
C ASN A 122 28.36 5.85 -4.86
N ILE A 123 27.10 5.76 -5.28
CA ILE A 123 26.16 4.74 -4.80
C ILE A 123 26.18 3.53 -5.75
N HIS A 124 26.38 2.34 -5.18
CA HIS A 124 26.45 1.06 -5.90
C HIS A 124 25.44 0.03 -5.38
N SER A 125 24.65 0.41 -4.38
CA SER A 125 23.52 -0.34 -3.86
C SER A 125 22.28 -0.12 -4.74
N PRO A 126 21.33 -1.06 -4.79
CA PRO A 126 20.05 -0.84 -5.46
C PRO A 126 19.31 0.36 -4.88
N LEU A 127 18.59 1.08 -5.75
CA LEU A 127 17.89 2.31 -5.40
C LEU A 127 16.39 2.18 -5.66
N ALA A 128 15.58 2.71 -4.74
CA ALA A 128 14.16 2.95 -4.92
C ALA A 128 13.94 4.43 -5.24
N ILE A 129 13.42 4.71 -6.44
CA ILE A 129 13.08 6.05 -6.90
C ILE A 129 11.58 6.24 -6.67
N ARG A 130 11.23 6.97 -5.62
CA ARG A 130 9.86 7.09 -5.12
C ARG A 130 9.31 8.49 -5.36
N SER A 131 8.03 8.56 -5.68
CA SER A 131 7.22 9.77 -5.66
C SER A 131 7.04 10.31 -4.24
N SER A 132 7.09 11.62 -4.07
CA SER A 132 6.77 12.35 -2.84
C SER A 132 5.93 13.56 -3.22
N SER A 133 4.61 13.40 -3.18
CA SER A 133 3.64 14.39 -3.65
C SER A 133 3.46 15.52 -2.64
N LEU A 134 3.06 16.69 -3.14
CA LEU A 134 2.63 17.80 -2.29
C LEU A 134 1.28 17.53 -1.60
N PHE A 135 0.36 16.83 -2.25
CA PHE A 135 -0.96 16.54 -1.69
C PHE A 135 -0.96 15.38 -0.67
N GLU A 136 0.11 14.59 -0.61
CA GLU A 136 0.27 13.48 0.35
C GLU A 136 0.25 13.91 1.84
N ASP A 137 0.46 15.19 2.16
CA ASP A 137 0.44 15.73 3.53
C ASP A 137 -0.93 16.22 4.02
N ALA A 138 -1.95 16.23 3.16
CA ALA A 138 -3.29 16.49 3.63
C ALA A 138 -3.77 15.25 4.41
N LEU A 139 -3.83 15.35 5.74
CA LEU A 139 -4.46 14.39 6.68
C LEU A 139 -5.84 13.83 6.25
N ARG A 140 -6.44 14.36 5.18
CA ARG A 140 -7.77 14.08 4.66
C ARG A 140 -7.78 13.51 3.23
N GLU A 141 -6.64 13.44 2.53
CA GLU A 141 -6.57 12.97 1.15
C GLU A 141 -5.56 11.82 1.05
N PRO A 142 -6.01 10.56 0.87
CA PRO A 142 -5.10 9.45 0.61
C PRO A 142 -4.33 9.72 -0.67
N PHE A 143 -3.06 9.37 -0.78
CA PHE A 143 -2.41 9.25 -2.10
C PHE A 143 -1.58 7.95 -2.18
N ALA A 144 -1.93 6.98 -1.33
CA ALA A 144 -1.18 5.75 -1.19
C ALA A 144 -1.30 4.89 -2.46
N GLY A 145 -0.15 4.62 -3.08
CA GLY A 145 -0.07 3.81 -4.29
C GLY A 145 -0.59 4.48 -5.55
N VAL A 146 -0.84 5.79 -5.54
CA VAL A 146 -1.35 6.54 -6.70
C VAL A 146 -0.24 6.81 -7.72
N TYR A 147 0.97 7.03 -7.24
CA TYR A 147 2.14 7.39 -8.05
C TYR A 147 3.14 6.25 -8.12
N GLY A 148 3.81 6.10 -9.26
CA GLY A 148 4.76 5.02 -9.49
C GLY A 148 6.00 5.12 -8.63
N THR A 149 6.60 3.96 -8.33
CA THR A 149 7.94 3.85 -7.77
C THR A 149 8.78 2.98 -8.70
N LYS A 150 10.02 3.39 -9.02
CA LYS A 150 10.91 2.58 -9.86
C LYS A 150 12.07 2.09 -9.01
N MET A 151 12.18 0.77 -8.81
CA MET A 151 13.38 0.18 -8.20
C MET A 151 14.38 -0.14 -9.30
N ILE A 152 15.65 0.24 -9.10
CA ILE A 152 16.74 0.02 -10.05
C ILE A 152 17.89 -0.74 -9.38
N PRO A 153 18.59 -1.63 -10.09
CA PRO A 153 19.60 -2.50 -9.49
C PRO A 153 20.91 -1.76 -9.21
N ASN A 154 21.20 -0.72 -10.00
CA ASN A 154 22.34 0.16 -9.84
C ASN A 154 23.68 -0.61 -9.71
N ASN A 155 23.80 -1.74 -10.41
CA ASN A 155 24.89 -2.71 -10.31
C ASN A 155 25.75 -2.79 -11.58
N GLN A 156 25.49 -1.93 -12.57
CA GLN A 156 26.29 -1.84 -13.80
C GLN A 156 27.72 -1.38 -13.46
N PHE A 157 28.71 -1.90 -14.19
CA PHE A 157 30.12 -1.63 -13.93
C PHE A 157 30.48 -0.15 -14.08
N ASP A 158 30.01 0.49 -15.16
CA ASP A 158 30.30 1.89 -15.44
C ASP A 158 29.25 2.84 -14.85
N ALA A 159 29.71 4.00 -14.37
CA ALA A 159 28.84 4.99 -13.76
C ALA A 159 27.86 5.64 -14.75
N ASP A 160 28.18 5.68 -16.04
CA ASP A 160 27.32 6.31 -17.06
C ASP A 160 26.07 5.45 -17.35
N SER A 161 26.20 4.13 -17.34
CA SER A 161 25.07 3.20 -17.42
C SER A 161 24.17 3.31 -16.19
N ARG A 162 24.74 3.35 -14.98
CA ARG A 162 23.99 3.56 -13.73
C ARG A 162 23.26 4.90 -13.73
N PHE A 163 23.96 5.96 -14.14
CA PHE A 163 23.41 7.30 -14.27
C PHE A 163 22.22 7.33 -15.24
N ARG A 164 22.32 6.66 -16.40
CA ARG A 164 21.24 6.61 -17.39
C ARG A 164 19.97 5.98 -16.80
N VAL A 165 20.10 4.83 -16.16
CA VAL A 165 18.98 4.12 -15.53
C VAL A 165 18.36 4.96 -14.40
N LEU A 166 19.19 5.67 -13.61
CA LEU A 166 18.71 6.59 -12.59
C LEU A 166 17.90 7.74 -13.18
N VAL A 167 18.37 8.38 -14.25
CA VAL A 167 17.65 9.46 -14.95
C VAL A 167 16.33 8.97 -15.53
N GLU A 168 16.33 7.80 -16.17
CA GLU A 168 15.13 7.16 -16.71
C GLU A 168 14.09 6.88 -15.63
N ALA A 169 14.54 6.41 -14.46
CA ALA A 169 13.68 6.17 -13.30
C ALA A 169 13.10 7.46 -12.72
N VAL A 170 13.88 8.55 -12.61
CA VAL A 170 13.37 9.87 -12.18
C VAL A 170 12.30 10.38 -13.15
N LYS A 171 12.56 10.29 -14.47
CA LYS A 171 11.60 10.69 -15.51
C LYS A 171 10.33 9.85 -15.49
N PHE A 172 10.44 8.55 -15.19
CA PHE A 172 9.29 7.67 -15.00
C PHE A 172 8.41 8.16 -13.83
N VAL A 173 9.01 8.48 -12.68
CA VAL A 173 8.26 8.99 -11.53
C VAL A 173 7.53 10.29 -11.88
N TYR A 174 8.20 11.22 -12.58
CA TYR A 174 7.54 12.43 -13.08
C TYR A 174 6.39 12.13 -14.05
N ALA A 175 6.58 11.21 -15.00
CA ALA A 175 5.52 10.81 -15.93
C ALA A 175 4.32 10.19 -15.20
N SER A 176 4.57 9.37 -14.18
CA SER A 176 3.53 8.66 -13.41
C SER A 176 2.57 9.60 -12.68
N THR A 177 2.99 10.85 -12.41
CA THR A 177 2.13 11.91 -11.86
C THR A 177 0.94 12.22 -12.78
N PHE A 178 1.12 11.98 -14.08
CA PHE A 178 0.14 12.25 -15.13
C PHE A 178 -0.37 10.98 -15.80
N PHE A 179 -0.22 9.82 -15.17
CA PHE A 179 -0.92 8.63 -15.66
C PHE A 179 -2.42 8.71 -15.36
N ARG A 180 -3.21 7.97 -16.12
CA ARG A 180 -4.68 7.96 -16.03
C ARG A 180 -5.16 7.65 -14.61
N GLU A 181 -4.49 6.73 -13.95
CA GLU A 181 -4.72 6.29 -12.58
C GLU A 181 -4.57 7.48 -11.61
N ALA A 182 -3.47 8.22 -11.71
CA ALA A 182 -3.19 9.39 -10.88
C ALA A 182 -4.16 10.55 -11.16
N LYS A 183 -4.44 10.86 -12.44
CA LYS A 183 -5.40 11.91 -12.81
C LYS A 183 -6.81 11.62 -12.29
N THR A 184 -7.26 10.37 -12.42
CA THR A 184 -8.59 9.95 -11.95
C THR A 184 -8.68 10.12 -10.45
N TYR A 185 -7.63 9.72 -9.74
CA TYR A 185 -7.55 9.85 -8.28
C TYR A 185 -7.61 11.31 -7.82
N ILE A 186 -6.79 12.21 -8.39
CA ILE A 186 -6.79 13.64 -8.02
C ILE A 186 -8.17 14.27 -8.22
N LYS A 187 -8.89 13.88 -9.28
CA LYS A 187 -10.25 14.38 -9.52
C LYS A 187 -11.24 13.96 -8.43
N THR A 188 -11.10 12.78 -7.82
CA THR A 188 -12.02 12.34 -6.76
C THR A 188 -11.81 13.07 -5.43
N THR A 189 -10.62 13.62 -5.18
CA THR A 189 -10.36 14.45 -4.00
C THR A 189 -10.85 15.90 -4.16
N GLY A 190 -11.31 16.27 -5.37
CA GLY A 190 -11.72 17.64 -5.69
C GLY A 190 -10.56 18.60 -5.96
N GLN A 191 -9.32 18.08 -6.03
CA GLN A 191 -8.14 18.84 -6.40
C GLN A 191 -7.96 18.93 -7.92
N SER A 192 -7.07 19.82 -8.34
CA SER A 192 -6.71 20.03 -9.75
C SER A 192 -5.37 19.36 -10.04
N VAL A 193 -5.29 18.59 -11.12
CA VAL A 193 -4.04 17.94 -11.57
C VAL A 193 -2.94 18.97 -11.83
N GLU A 194 -3.32 20.19 -12.23
CA GLU A 194 -2.43 21.30 -12.54
C GLU A 194 -1.71 21.87 -11.32
N LYS A 195 -2.26 21.64 -10.12
CA LYS A 195 -1.66 22.08 -8.86
C LYS A 195 -0.71 21.03 -8.27
N GLU A 196 -0.78 19.80 -8.75
CA GLU A 196 0.04 18.71 -8.25
C GLU A 196 1.51 18.91 -8.62
N LYS A 197 2.39 18.75 -7.63
CA LYS A 197 3.84 18.84 -7.81
C LYS A 197 4.51 17.64 -7.17
N MET A 198 5.53 17.13 -7.87
CA MET A 198 6.19 15.90 -7.49
C MET A 198 7.64 16.14 -7.05
N ALA A 199 7.94 15.85 -5.80
CA ALA A 199 9.32 15.63 -5.36
C ALA A 199 9.69 14.16 -5.60
N VAL A 200 11.00 13.88 -5.75
CA VAL A 200 11.51 12.53 -6.00
C VAL A 200 12.48 12.12 -4.93
N ILE A 201 12.20 11.01 -4.25
CA ILE A 201 13.08 10.39 -3.27
C ILE A 201 13.93 9.35 -3.98
N ILE A 202 15.25 9.49 -3.85
CA ILE A 202 16.25 8.51 -4.30
C ILE A 202 16.79 7.84 -3.04
N GLN A 203 16.35 6.62 -2.76
CA GLN A 203 16.61 5.93 -1.48
C GLN A 203 17.30 4.58 -1.70
N GLU A 204 18.25 4.20 -0.86
CA GLU A 204 18.83 2.85 -0.88
C GLU A 204 17.80 1.78 -0.51
N VAL A 205 17.76 0.69 -1.28
CA VAL A 205 16.92 -0.47 -0.96
C VAL A 205 17.56 -1.24 0.19
N VAL A 206 16.76 -1.55 1.21
CA VAL A 206 17.18 -2.37 2.34
C VAL A 206 17.12 -3.83 1.94
N GLY A 207 18.24 -4.54 2.08
CA GLY A 207 18.31 -5.96 1.77
C GLY A 207 19.74 -6.49 1.68
N LEU A 208 19.84 -7.73 1.21
CA LEU A 208 21.08 -8.42 0.87
C LEU A 208 21.02 -8.96 -0.55
N ARG A 209 22.19 -9.23 -1.14
CA ARG A 209 22.30 -9.85 -2.45
C ARG A 209 22.40 -11.37 -2.31
N PHE A 210 21.54 -12.09 -3.03
CA PHE A 210 21.53 -13.54 -3.17
C PHE A 210 21.61 -13.88 -4.66
N GLY A 211 22.82 -14.15 -5.15
CA GLY A 211 23.07 -14.34 -6.58
C GLY A 211 22.63 -13.14 -7.43
N ASP A 212 21.65 -13.37 -8.31
CA ASP A 212 21.07 -12.37 -9.20
C ASP A 212 19.84 -11.67 -8.62
N LYS A 213 19.56 -11.82 -7.32
CA LYS A 213 18.43 -11.19 -6.62
C LYS A 213 18.92 -10.32 -5.46
N PHE A 214 18.25 -9.20 -5.23
CA PHE A 214 18.47 -8.38 -4.03
C PHE A 214 17.15 -8.09 -3.33
N TYR A 215 17.04 -8.49 -2.06
CA TYR A 215 15.81 -8.35 -1.28
C TYR A 215 16.08 -8.45 0.23
N PRO A 216 15.21 -7.90 1.09
CA PRO A 216 15.28 -8.12 2.53
C PRO A 216 14.64 -9.46 2.90
N GLN A 217 15.16 -10.10 3.95
CA GLN A 217 14.56 -11.33 4.49
C GLN A 217 13.16 -11.07 5.09
N ILE A 218 12.89 -9.84 5.54
CA ILE A 218 11.58 -9.44 6.06
C ILE A 218 11.24 -8.04 5.53
N SER A 219 10.04 -7.87 5.01
CA SER A 219 9.38 -6.57 4.88
C SER A 219 8.10 -6.56 5.69
N GLY A 220 7.64 -5.38 6.10
CA GLY A 220 6.46 -5.29 6.92
C GLY A 220 5.77 -3.93 6.91
N VAL A 221 4.51 -3.96 7.29
CA VAL A 221 3.70 -2.77 7.58
C VAL A 221 3.14 -2.93 8.98
N ALA A 222 3.47 -1.98 9.86
CA ALA A 222 3.02 -1.96 11.24
C ALA A 222 2.03 -0.81 11.44
N ARG A 223 0.87 -1.11 12.03
CA ARG A 223 -0.18 -0.13 12.36
C ARG A 223 -0.43 -0.12 13.84
N SER A 224 -0.49 1.06 14.44
CA SER A 224 -0.76 1.20 15.87
C SER A 224 -2.25 1.02 16.20
N TYR A 225 -3.13 1.10 15.18
CA TYR A 225 -4.55 0.85 15.32
C TYR A 225 -5.02 -0.23 14.34
N ASN A 226 -5.64 -1.29 14.87
CA ASN A 226 -6.26 -2.36 14.10
C ASN A 226 -7.78 -2.17 14.10
N TYR A 227 -8.37 -1.87 12.94
CA TYR A 227 -9.82 -1.74 12.81
C TYR A 227 -10.59 -3.04 13.08
N TYR A 228 -9.90 -4.19 13.07
CA TYR A 228 -10.49 -5.52 13.19
C TYR A 228 -9.63 -6.38 14.09
N ALA A 229 -9.47 -5.92 15.32
CA ALA A 229 -8.89 -6.76 16.34
C ALA A 229 -9.76 -8.02 16.52
N THR A 230 -9.14 -9.19 16.40
CA THR A 230 -9.78 -10.49 16.57
C THR A 230 -9.32 -11.16 17.87
N GLY A 231 -10.10 -12.13 18.36
CA GLY A 231 -9.81 -12.85 19.59
C GLY A 231 -9.80 -11.94 20.82
N HIS A 232 -8.70 -11.91 21.55
CA HIS A 232 -8.53 -11.07 22.76
C HIS A 232 -7.93 -9.69 22.47
N GLY A 233 -7.52 -9.40 21.22
CA GLY A 233 -6.94 -8.12 20.85
C GLY A 233 -7.95 -6.98 20.90
N LYS A 234 -7.50 -5.79 21.26
CA LYS A 234 -8.23 -4.53 21.13
C LYS A 234 -7.76 -3.78 19.89
N PRO A 235 -8.58 -2.88 19.32
CA PRO A 235 -8.14 -2.04 18.21
C PRO A 235 -6.83 -1.27 18.49
N THR A 236 -6.66 -0.79 19.72
CA THR A 236 -5.45 -0.07 20.17
C THR A 236 -4.23 -0.97 20.38
N ASP A 237 -4.35 -2.29 20.25
CA ASP A 237 -3.20 -3.20 20.29
C ASP A 237 -2.44 -3.23 18.95
N GLY A 238 -2.98 -2.62 17.89
CA GLY A 238 -2.35 -2.56 16.58
C GLY A 238 -2.34 -3.89 15.82
N VAL A 239 -1.74 -3.85 14.63
CA VAL A 239 -1.57 -5.01 13.73
C VAL A 239 -0.29 -4.86 12.92
N ILE A 240 0.42 -5.96 12.71
CA ILE A 240 1.65 -5.99 11.92
C ILE A 240 1.53 -7.07 10.85
N ASP A 241 1.74 -6.69 9.60
CA ASP A 241 1.83 -7.57 8.44
C ASP A 241 3.30 -7.81 8.11
N LEU A 242 3.71 -9.07 7.93
CA LEU A 242 5.07 -9.47 7.53
C LEU A 242 5.05 -10.25 6.21
N ALA A 243 6.06 -10.04 5.38
CA ALA A 243 6.28 -10.79 4.15
C ALA A 243 7.78 -11.04 3.93
N LEU A 244 8.09 -12.07 3.16
CA LEU A 244 9.42 -12.31 2.60
C LEU A 244 9.62 -11.42 1.38
N GLY A 245 10.83 -10.90 1.18
CA GLY A 245 11.19 -10.09 0.02
C GLY A 245 10.77 -8.63 0.15
N LEU A 246 10.75 -7.92 -0.98
CA LEU A 246 10.39 -6.51 -1.04
C LEU A 246 8.96 -6.27 -0.56
N GLY A 247 8.73 -5.12 0.11
CA GLY A 247 7.43 -4.76 0.68
C GLY A 247 6.28 -4.62 -0.31
N LYS A 248 6.55 -4.65 -1.62
CA LYS A 248 5.54 -4.65 -2.68
C LYS A 248 4.49 -5.74 -2.49
N THR A 249 4.86 -6.91 -1.94
CA THR A 249 3.91 -7.99 -1.62
C THR A 249 2.78 -7.51 -0.70
N ILE A 250 3.10 -6.81 0.38
CA ILE A 250 2.10 -6.34 1.36
C ILE A 250 1.33 -5.17 0.79
N VAL A 251 2.07 -4.24 0.19
CA VAL A 251 1.56 -2.98 -0.37
C VAL A 251 0.53 -3.22 -1.48
N ASP A 252 0.77 -4.20 -2.35
CA ASP A 252 -0.16 -4.58 -3.43
C ASP A 252 -1.30 -5.52 -2.93
N GLY A 253 -1.35 -5.81 -1.62
CA GLY A 253 -2.41 -6.65 -1.03
C GLY A 253 -2.24 -8.15 -1.26
N GLY A 254 -1.02 -8.58 -1.56
CA GLY A 254 -0.64 -9.98 -1.63
C GLY A 254 -0.71 -10.70 -0.29
N LYS A 255 -0.32 -11.98 -0.30
CA LYS A 255 -0.35 -12.84 0.90
C LYS A 255 0.76 -12.42 1.88
N SER A 256 0.40 -12.22 3.14
CA SER A 256 1.29 -11.81 4.24
C SER A 256 0.89 -12.48 5.55
N TRP A 257 1.80 -12.52 6.52
CA TRP A 257 1.54 -13.01 7.86
C TRP A 257 1.19 -11.86 8.81
N SER A 258 -0.08 -11.81 9.24
CA SER A 258 -0.61 -10.72 10.07
C SER A 258 -0.72 -11.12 11.54
N TYR A 259 -0.21 -10.32 12.47
CA TYR A 259 -0.31 -10.62 13.91
C TYR A 259 -0.52 -9.37 14.76
N CYS A 260 -0.99 -9.57 15.99
CA CYS A 260 -1.15 -8.51 16.98
C CYS A 260 0.14 -8.36 17.80
N PRO A 261 0.79 -7.18 17.84
CA PRO A 261 2.04 -7.01 18.56
C PRO A 261 1.92 -7.17 20.08
N SER A 262 0.74 -6.98 20.66
CA SER A 262 0.46 -7.32 22.07
C SER A 262 0.43 -8.83 22.33
N TYR A 263 0.13 -9.64 21.30
CA TYR A 263 -0.02 -11.10 21.37
C TYR A 263 0.72 -11.81 20.21
N PRO A 264 2.06 -11.66 20.10
CA PRO A 264 2.82 -12.10 18.92
C PRO A 264 2.85 -13.62 18.72
N ARG A 265 2.61 -14.39 19.79
CA ARG A 265 2.59 -15.87 19.75
C ARG A 265 1.27 -16.43 19.23
N THR A 266 0.24 -15.61 19.11
CA THR A 266 -1.06 -16.03 18.62
C THR A 266 -1.02 -16.04 17.09
N ALA A 267 -1.22 -17.23 16.51
CA ALA A 267 -1.33 -17.36 15.07
C ALA A 267 -2.57 -16.58 14.55
N PRO A 268 -2.53 -16.09 13.30
CA PRO A 268 -3.70 -15.54 12.65
C PRO A 268 -4.86 -16.56 12.67
N PRO A 269 -6.12 -16.10 12.71
CA PRO A 269 -7.28 -16.99 12.85
C PRO A 269 -7.58 -17.75 11.56
N TYR A 270 -6.82 -18.81 11.26
CA TYR A 270 -7.14 -19.72 10.15
C TYR A 270 -8.16 -20.78 10.58
N LYS A 271 -9.03 -21.20 9.65
CA LYS A 271 -10.04 -22.25 9.93
C LYS A 271 -9.42 -23.64 10.11
N SER A 272 -8.32 -23.89 9.42
CA SER A 272 -7.57 -25.14 9.44
C SER A 272 -6.13 -24.91 8.97
N THR A 273 -5.28 -25.91 9.20
CA THR A 273 -3.91 -25.98 8.64
C THR A 273 -3.93 -25.90 7.11
N SER A 274 -4.88 -26.59 6.47
CA SER A 274 -5.05 -26.56 5.02
C SER A 274 -5.46 -25.19 4.48
N ASP A 275 -6.25 -24.42 5.23
CA ASP A 275 -6.62 -23.04 4.89
C ASP A 275 -5.39 -22.12 4.98
N MET A 276 -4.61 -22.24 6.06
CA MET A 276 -3.35 -21.51 6.23
C MET A 276 -2.35 -21.82 5.11
N LEU A 277 -2.23 -23.07 4.65
CA LEU A 277 -1.36 -23.43 3.51
C LEU A 277 -1.78 -22.77 2.20
N LYS A 278 -3.08 -22.55 1.99
CA LYS A 278 -3.59 -21.81 0.81
C LYS A 278 -3.31 -20.32 0.92
N GLN A 279 -3.29 -19.78 2.14
CA GLN A 279 -3.18 -18.34 2.41
C GLN A 279 -1.74 -17.88 2.70
N THR A 280 -0.78 -18.78 2.85
CA THR A 280 0.64 -18.41 3.03
C THR A 280 1.25 -17.87 1.74
N GLN A 281 2.21 -16.97 1.87
CA GLN A 281 2.99 -16.43 0.77
C GLN A 281 3.87 -17.53 0.17
N THR A 282 3.80 -17.71 -1.15
CA THR A 282 4.61 -18.70 -1.91
C THR A 282 5.61 -18.06 -2.85
N GLU A 283 5.41 -16.78 -3.18
CA GLU A 283 6.25 -15.99 -4.07
C GLU A 283 6.63 -14.67 -3.40
N PHE A 284 7.78 -14.12 -3.75
CA PHE A 284 8.27 -12.85 -3.23
C PHE A 284 8.92 -11.99 -4.32
N TRP A 285 8.90 -10.67 -4.11
CA TRP A 285 9.54 -9.71 -5.00
C TRP A 285 11.00 -9.46 -4.62
N ALA A 286 11.87 -9.33 -5.63
CA ALA A 286 13.26 -8.93 -5.49
C ALA A 286 13.69 -7.96 -6.60
N VAL A 287 14.75 -7.19 -6.35
CA VAL A 287 15.41 -6.40 -7.41
C VAL A 287 16.29 -7.34 -8.24
N ASN A 288 16.18 -7.25 -9.57
CA ASN A 288 16.96 -8.06 -10.50
C ASN A 288 18.39 -7.54 -10.60
N MET A 289 19.34 -8.29 -10.05
CA MET A 289 20.78 -8.03 -10.11
C MET A 289 21.48 -8.78 -11.25
N GLY A 290 20.72 -9.55 -12.05
CA GLY A 290 21.23 -10.32 -13.18
C GLY A 290 21.24 -9.51 -14.49
N LYS A 291 20.83 -10.16 -15.58
CA LYS A 291 20.78 -9.52 -16.90
C LYS A 291 19.71 -8.41 -16.91
N PRO A 292 20.04 -7.22 -17.45
CA PRO A 292 19.04 -6.17 -17.64
C PRO A 292 17.86 -6.67 -18.48
N PRO A 293 16.62 -6.32 -18.10
CA PRO A 293 15.42 -6.62 -18.86
C PRO A 293 15.38 -5.83 -20.18
N ALA A 294 14.39 -6.13 -21.02
CA ALA A 294 14.07 -5.25 -22.15
C ALA A 294 13.57 -3.90 -21.62
N TYR A 295 14.01 -2.82 -22.26
CA TYR A 295 13.64 -1.45 -21.88
C TYR A 295 12.13 -1.24 -21.93
N ASP A 296 11.56 -0.78 -20.81
CA ASP A 296 10.14 -0.51 -20.68
C ASP A 296 9.87 0.76 -19.84
N PRO A 297 9.55 1.90 -20.50
CA PRO A 297 9.39 3.18 -19.82
C PRO A 297 8.06 3.33 -19.08
N ILE A 298 7.11 2.39 -19.20
CA ILE A 298 5.82 2.45 -18.48
C ILE A 298 5.77 1.47 -17.32
N LYS A 299 6.58 0.41 -17.35
CA LYS A 299 6.49 -0.67 -16.37
C LYS A 299 7.25 -0.35 -15.09
N GLU A 300 6.54 -0.10 -13.99
CA GLU A 300 7.13 0.07 -12.65
C GLU A 300 8.08 -1.09 -12.27
N THR A 301 7.69 -2.33 -12.58
CA THR A 301 8.43 -3.55 -12.23
C THR A 301 9.49 -3.96 -13.24
N GLU A 302 9.94 -3.06 -14.12
CA GLU A 302 10.94 -3.36 -15.17
C GLU A 302 12.15 -4.13 -14.62
N TYR A 303 12.77 -3.63 -13.55
CA TYR A 303 13.94 -4.26 -12.92
C TYR A 303 13.61 -5.12 -11.69
N MET A 304 12.36 -5.55 -11.56
CA MET A 304 11.93 -6.43 -10.48
C MET A 304 11.64 -7.83 -11.01
N VAL A 305 11.93 -8.83 -10.19
CA VAL A 305 11.66 -10.23 -10.47
C VAL A 305 10.91 -10.85 -9.29
N THR A 306 10.16 -11.91 -9.57
CA THR A 306 9.58 -12.76 -8.53
C THR A 306 10.46 -13.99 -8.33
N GLY A 307 10.52 -14.48 -7.10
CA GLY A 307 11.10 -15.78 -6.77
C GLY A 307 10.17 -16.59 -5.87
N ASP A 308 10.43 -17.87 -5.74
CA ASP A 308 9.62 -18.81 -4.94
C ASP A 308 10.31 -19.26 -3.63
N LEU A 309 9.58 -19.94 -2.75
CA LEU A 309 10.15 -20.40 -1.47
C LEU A 309 11.29 -21.41 -1.63
N ALA A 310 11.36 -22.18 -2.72
CA ALA A 310 12.45 -23.14 -2.93
C ALA A 310 13.75 -22.41 -3.27
N GLU A 311 13.66 -21.33 -4.05
CA GLU A 311 14.79 -20.44 -4.27
C GLU A 311 15.21 -19.73 -2.98
N ALA A 312 14.27 -19.24 -2.16
CA ALA A 312 14.60 -18.61 -0.88
C ALA A 312 15.24 -19.59 0.13
N GLU A 313 14.85 -20.87 0.08
CA GLU A 313 15.49 -21.93 0.87
C GLU A 313 16.93 -22.16 0.40
N SER A 314 17.15 -22.16 -0.91
CA SER A 314 18.49 -22.28 -1.52
C SER A 314 19.38 -21.08 -1.21
N ASP A 315 18.80 -19.89 -1.08
CA ASP A 315 19.47 -18.66 -0.64
C ASP A 315 19.79 -18.67 0.88
N GLY A 316 19.32 -19.67 1.64
CA GLY A 316 19.52 -19.78 3.09
C GLY A 316 18.68 -18.81 3.92
N VAL A 317 17.65 -18.19 3.33
CA VAL A 317 16.90 -17.07 3.95
C VAL A 317 15.78 -17.54 4.87
N LEU A 318 15.26 -18.75 4.67
CA LEU A 318 14.06 -19.22 5.35
C LEU A 318 14.25 -19.63 6.82
N GLN A 319 15.49 -19.74 7.30
CA GLN A 319 15.82 -20.24 8.64
C GLN A 319 15.06 -19.52 9.76
N PHE A 320 14.86 -18.19 9.64
CA PHE A 320 14.21 -17.36 10.66
C PHE A 320 12.76 -16.98 10.34
N THR A 321 12.26 -17.32 9.14
CA THR A 321 10.95 -16.85 8.65
C THR A 321 9.96 -17.97 8.39
N ALA A 322 10.43 -19.21 8.18
CA ALA A 322 9.58 -20.34 7.83
C ALA A 322 9.39 -21.36 8.96
N SER A 323 8.27 -22.07 8.88
CA SER A 323 8.01 -23.34 9.55
C SER A 323 7.81 -24.43 8.49
N THR A 324 7.92 -25.70 8.88
CA THR A 324 7.73 -26.86 8.01
C THR A 324 6.43 -27.55 8.35
N TYR A 325 5.56 -27.73 7.35
CA TYR A 325 4.34 -28.51 7.50
C TYR A 325 4.63 -30.01 7.35
N GLN A 326 4.20 -30.80 8.33
CA GLN A 326 4.30 -32.26 8.34
C GLN A 326 2.93 -32.88 8.05
N PRO A 327 2.70 -33.40 6.82
CA PRO A 327 1.41 -33.95 6.43
C PRO A 327 0.98 -35.17 7.26
N GLU A 328 1.93 -35.97 7.75
CA GLU A 328 1.60 -37.21 8.47
C GLU A 328 0.88 -36.95 9.80
N ASN A 329 1.17 -35.80 10.43
CA ASN A 329 0.66 -35.45 11.74
C ASN A 329 -0.24 -34.22 11.74
N ASP A 330 -0.49 -33.62 10.56
CA ASP A 330 -1.20 -32.34 10.38
C ASP A 330 -0.67 -31.23 11.32
N ARG A 331 0.66 -31.04 11.32
CA ARG A 331 1.35 -30.14 12.25
C ARG A 331 2.33 -29.21 11.55
N LEU A 332 2.49 -28.02 12.11
CA LEU A 332 3.60 -27.12 11.81
C LEU A 332 4.72 -27.33 12.82
N MET A 333 5.90 -27.63 12.30
CA MET A 333 7.15 -27.63 13.06
C MET A 333 7.87 -26.31 12.82
N THR A 334 8.26 -25.61 13.89
CA THR A 334 9.02 -24.36 13.77
C THR A 334 10.38 -24.59 13.11
N GLY A 335 10.72 -23.75 12.14
CA GLY A 335 11.95 -23.84 11.35
C GLY A 335 11.82 -24.72 10.10
N ILE A 336 12.96 -24.90 9.41
CA ILE A 336 13.05 -25.60 8.13
C ILE A 336 13.48 -27.08 8.26
N PHE A 337 13.49 -27.61 9.48
CA PHE A 337 13.94 -28.99 9.74
C PHE A 337 12.91 -30.03 9.27
N GLY A 338 13.40 -31.09 8.63
CA GLY A 338 12.59 -32.22 8.17
C GLY A 338 12.01 -32.04 6.77
N HIS A 339 11.32 -33.08 6.30
CA HIS A 339 10.65 -33.10 5.01
C HIS A 339 9.26 -32.49 5.09
N GLY A 340 8.90 -31.65 4.12
CA GLY A 340 7.57 -31.10 3.99
C GLY A 340 7.54 -29.70 3.36
N PRO A 341 6.35 -29.18 3.00
CA PRO A 341 6.20 -27.83 2.47
C PRO A 341 6.63 -26.76 3.47
N ARG A 342 7.25 -25.68 2.97
CA ARG A 342 7.61 -24.51 3.78
C ARG A 342 6.44 -23.56 3.88
N VAL A 343 6.24 -22.99 5.07
CA VAL A 343 5.16 -22.06 5.38
C VAL A 343 5.76 -20.85 6.09
N LEU A 344 5.55 -19.65 5.53
CA LEU A 344 6.00 -18.41 6.14
C LEU A 344 5.11 -18.08 7.33
N THR A 345 5.65 -18.30 8.53
CA THR A 345 4.96 -18.13 9.82
C THR A 345 5.69 -17.17 10.74
N PHE A 346 6.95 -16.86 10.44
CA PHE A 346 7.86 -16.06 11.27
C PHE A 346 7.96 -16.56 12.72
N ALA A 347 7.63 -17.83 12.96
CA ALA A 347 7.60 -18.43 14.30
C ALA A 347 8.94 -18.36 15.06
N PRO A 348 10.13 -18.50 14.44
CA PRO A 348 11.40 -18.27 15.14
C PRO A 348 11.51 -16.86 15.75
N ILE A 349 10.95 -15.85 15.08
CA ILE A 349 10.97 -14.47 15.55
C ILE A 349 9.83 -14.19 16.53
N LEU A 350 8.62 -14.64 16.22
CA LEU A 350 7.42 -14.27 16.97
C LEU A 350 7.15 -15.16 18.19
N SER A 351 7.45 -16.46 18.07
CA SER A 351 7.16 -17.46 19.11
C SER A 351 8.35 -17.74 20.00
N LEU A 352 9.52 -18.02 19.40
CA LEU A 352 10.75 -18.31 20.14
C LEU A 352 11.39 -17.03 20.69
N GLY A 353 11.30 -15.94 19.93
CA GLY A 353 11.86 -14.64 20.32
C GLY A 353 13.36 -14.54 20.10
N ASP A 354 13.92 -15.33 19.17
CA ASP A 354 15.35 -15.36 18.84
C ASP A 354 15.86 -14.00 18.35
N ILE A 355 14.95 -13.22 17.75
CA ILE A 355 15.20 -11.85 17.28
C ILE A 355 14.13 -10.95 17.93
N PRO A 356 14.50 -9.90 18.71
CA PRO A 356 13.55 -9.08 19.46
C PRO A 356 12.77 -8.08 18.58
N LEU A 357 12.42 -8.47 17.35
CA LEU A 357 11.78 -7.61 16.35
C LEU A 357 10.42 -7.07 16.81
N ASN A 358 9.57 -7.90 17.45
CA ASN A 358 8.28 -7.42 17.94
C ASN A 358 8.43 -6.35 19.04
N ASN A 359 9.40 -6.50 19.93
CA ASN A 359 9.66 -5.51 20.98
C ASN A 359 10.09 -4.17 20.38
N LEU A 360 10.94 -4.23 19.34
CA LEU A 360 11.34 -3.07 18.58
C LEU A 360 10.14 -2.39 17.91
N LEU A 361 9.29 -3.16 17.21
CA LEU A 361 8.12 -2.63 16.51
C LEU A 361 7.11 -1.99 17.45
N LYS A 362 6.86 -2.57 18.63
CA LYS A 362 6.01 -1.95 19.67
C LYS A 362 6.55 -0.60 20.13
N SER A 363 7.85 -0.54 20.37
CA SER A 363 8.52 0.69 20.83
C SER A 363 8.50 1.77 19.74
N LEU A 364 8.73 1.36 18.48
CA LEU A 364 8.62 2.22 17.29
C LEU A 364 7.22 2.79 17.12
N LEU A 365 6.18 1.95 17.16
CA LEU A 365 4.79 2.40 17.00
C LEU A 365 4.43 3.42 18.08
N LYS A 366 4.72 3.12 19.35
CA LYS A 366 4.46 4.03 20.46
C LYS A 366 5.22 5.36 20.30
N LEU A 367 6.50 5.31 19.94
CA LEU A 367 7.30 6.52 19.69
C LEU A 367 6.70 7.35 18.55
N CYS A 368 6.31 6.71 17.46
CA CYS A 368 5.72 7.38 16.31
C CYS A 368 4.37 8.01 16.67
N GLU A 369 3.52 7.33 17.42
CA GLU A 369 2.26 7.90 17.93
C GLU A 369 2.49 9.12 18.83
N GLU A 370 3.47 9.06 19.74
CA GLU A 370 3.83 10.17 20.62
C GLU A 370 4.32 11.40 19.83
N VAL A 371 5.12 11.18 18.77
CA VAL A 371 5.71 12.25 17.97
C VAL A 371 4.70 12.84 16.98
N VAL A 372 3.88 12.00 16.35
CA VAL A 372 2.87 12.41 15.35
C VAL A 372 1.59 12.93 16.02
N GLY A 373 1.26 12.47 17.22
CA GLY A 373 0.05 12.84 17.97
C GLY A 373 -1.24 12.13 17.50
N HIS A 374 -1.10 11.15 16.62
CA HIS A 374 -2.18 10.33 16.05
C HIS A 374 -1.72 8.88 15.94
N GLU A 375 -2.67 7.97 15.75
CA GLU A 375 -2.39 6.60 15.36
C GLU A 375 -1.57 6.59 14.05
N VAL A 376 -0.69 5.62 13.84
CA VAL A 376 0.29 5.62 12.74
C VAL A 376 0.39 4.28 12.01
N GLU A 377 0.77 4.37 10.74
CA GLU A 377 1.25 3.27 9.91
C GLU A 377 2.74 3.49 9.63
N VAL A 378 3.54 2.42 9.77
CA VAL A 378 4.99 2.41 9.53
C VAL A 378 5.33 1.30 8.55
N GLU A 379 5.96 1.65 7.42
CA GLU A 379 6.54 0.69 6.47
C GLU A 379 8.01 0.45 6.84
N PHE A 380 8.43 -0.81 6.85
CA PHE A 380 9.80 -1.18 7.19
C PHE A 380 10.33 -2.38 6.40
N ALA A 381 11.64 -2.54 6.42
CA ALA A 381 12.34 -3.73 5.93
C ALA A 381 13.46 -4.12 6.89
N VAL A 382 13.75 -5.41 7.00
CA VAL A 382 14.78 -5.96 7.88
C VAL A 382 15.70 -6.86 7.08
N ALA A 383 17.00 -6.54 7.11
CA ALA A 383 18.05 -7.42 6.65
C ALA A 383 18.66 -8.12 7.86
N LEU A 384 18.52 -9.44 7.93
CA LEU A 384 19.03 -10.28 9.01
C LEU A 384 20.47 -10.71 8.73
N ASP A 385 21.23 -11.04 9.78
CA ASP A 385 22.44 -11.82 9.61
C ASP A 385 22.06 -13.24 9.12
N PRO A 386 22.63 -13.75 8.01
CA PRO A 386 22.22 -15.05 7.45
C PRO A 386 22.44 -16.24 8.38
N GLU A 387 23.44 -16.20 9.26
CA GLU A 387 23.77 -17.34 10.12
C GLU A 387 23.08 -17.25 11.50
N LYS A 388 23.07 -16.06 12.09
CA LYS A 388 22.66 -15.84 13.48
C LYS A 388 21.36 -15.07 13.63
N GLY A 389 20.83 -14.49 12.54
CA GLY A 389 19.69 -13.58 12.57
C GLY A 389 20.07 -12.16 13.03
N VAL A 390 21.01 -12.06 13.97
CA VAL A 390 21.56 -10.81 14.52
C VAL A 390 23.09 -10.73 14.35
N PRO A 391 23.68 -9.52 14.20
CA PRO A 391 23.03 -8.21 14.23
C PRO A 391 22.15 -7.96 13.01
N ALA A 392 20.96 -7.41 13.23
CA ALA A 392 20.01 -7.11 12.16
C ALA A 392 20.03 -5.62 11.79
N ARG A 393 19.76 -5.32 10.52
CA ARG A 393 19.57 -3.94 10.03
C ARG A 393 18.09 -3.70 9.79
N PHE A 394 17.51 -2.80 10.57
CA PHE A 394 16.13 -2.34 10.41
C PHE A 394 16.11 -1.03 9.63
N GLY A 395 15.49 -1.06 8.46
CA GLY A 395 15.24 0.11 7.64
C GLY A 395 13.84 0.67 7.88
N PHE A 396 13.78 1.89 8.42
CA PHE A 396 12.55 2.65 8.56
C PHE A 396 12.23 3.33 7.22
N LEU A 397 11.23 2.84 6.49
CA LEU A 397 10.98 3.24 5.10
C LEU A 397 9.95 4.35 4.97
N GLN A 398 8.93 4.36 5.82
CA GLN A 398 7.88 5.37 5.79
C GLN A 398 7.11 5.41 7.13
N VAL A 399 6.59 6.60 7.47
CA VAL A 399 5.56 6.78 8.50
C VAL A 399 4.41 7.62 7.95
N ARG A 400 3.18 7.26 8.31
CA ARG A 400 1.97 8.01 7.96
C ARG A 400 1.02 8.06 9.17
N PRO A 401 0.35 9.20 9.42
CA PRO A 401 -0.76 9.23 10.36
C PRO A 401 -1.96 8.42 9.80
N MET A 402 -2.66 7.71 10.68
CA MET A 402 -3.91 7.02 10.40
C MET A 402 -5.09 7.86 10.90
N PHE A 403 -6.12 8.01 10.05
CA PHE A 403 -7.33 8.70 10.47
C PHE A 403 -8.31 7.73 11.16
N VAL A 404 -8.37 7.78 12.49
CA VAL A 404 -9.37 7.02 13.27
C VAL A 404 -10.56 7.90 13.60
N SER A 405 -11.71 7.64 12.96
CA SER A 405 -12.96 8.38 13.23
C SER A 405 -13.47 8.08 14.65
N ARG A 406 -13.59 9.13 15.49
CA ARG A 406 -14.05 9.03 16.89
C ARG A 406 -15.55 9.32 17.08
N SER A 407 -16.32 9.50 16.00
CA SER A 407 -17.76 9.78 16.06
C SER A 407 -18.50 8.71 16.87
N LYS A 408 -19.44 9.11 17.72
CA LYS A 408 -20.33 8.18 18.42
C LYS A 408 -21.51 7.88 17.50
N VAL A 409 -21.41 6.77 16.77
CA VAL A 409 -22.54 6.14 16.09
C VAL A 409 -22.77 4.82 16.78
N GLU A 410 -24.02 4.52 17.12
CA GLU A 410 -24.40 3.23 17.69
C GLU A 410 -25.41 2.59 16.73
N VAL A 411 -25.15 1.34 16.36
CA VAL A 411 -26.07 0.54 15.55
C VAL A 411 -26.48 -0.69 16.38
N PRO A 412 -27.61 -0.62 17.10
CA PRO A 412 -28.14 -1.75 17.86
C PRO A 412 -28.51 -2.91 16.94
N VAL A 413 -28.34 -4.15 17.40
CA VAL A 413 -28.67 -5.37 16.63
C VAL A 413 -30.14 -5.40 16.23
N ASP A 414 -31.04 -4.92 17.09
CA ASP A 414 -32.48 -4.86 16.83
C ASP A 414 -32.83 -3.98 15.61
N THR A 415 -31.91 -3.11 15.19
CA THR A 415 -32.09 -2.28 14.00
C THR A 415 -32.03 -3.11 12.72
N PHE A 416 -31.36 -4.28 12.73
CA PHE A 416 -31.05 -5.05 11.53
C PHE A 416 -32.30 -5.67 10.88
N GLU A 417 -33.35 -5.89 11.66
CA GLU A 417 -34.59 -6.53 11.21
C GLU A 417 -35.67 -5.51 10.81
N ALA A 418 -35.36 -4.21 10.83
CA ALA A 418 -36.31 -3.16 10.44
C ALA A 418 -36.70 -3.25 8.95
N GLU A 419 -37.95 -2.93 8.64
CA GLU A 419 -38.50 -3.06 7.27
C GLU A 419 -37.76 -2.18 6.24
N ASP A 420 -37.25 -1.03 6.66
CA ASP A 420 -36.54 -0.08 5.80
C ASP A 420 -35.04 -0.36 5.67
N VAL A 421 -34.52 -1.40 6.33
CA VAL A 421 -33.12 -1.85 6.16
C VAL A 421 -32.99 -2.72 4.92
N LEU A 422 -32.12 -2.30 4.00
CA LEU A 422 -31.82 -3.00 2.75
C LEU A 422 -30.64 -3.96 2.89
N ILE A 423 -29.64 -3.54 3.66
CA ILE A 423 -28.38 -4.28 3.91
C ILE A 423 -28.00 -4.07 5.37
N ALA A 424 -27.63 -5.14 6.06
CA ALA A 424 -27.09 -5.10 7.40
C ALA A 424 -25.84 -5.98 7.50
N SER A 425 -24.86 -5.56 8.30
CA SER A 425 -23.64 -6.32 8.50
C SER A 425 -23.06 -6.10 9.90
N GLU A 426 -22.52 -7.18 10.47
CA GLU A 426 -21.71 -7.20 11.69
C GLU A 426 -20.20 -7.19 11.38
N LYS A 427 -19.84 -6.90 10.13
CA LYS A 427 -18.48 -6.77 9.63
C LYS A 427 -18.39 -5.54 8.73
N VAL A 428 -18.40 -4.36 9.34
CA VAL A 428 -18.27 -3.09 8.60
C VAL A 428 -17.03 -2.30 8.99
N LEU A 429 -16.70 -1.36 8.13
CA LEU A 429 -15.63 -0.39 8.23
C LEU A 429 -16.11 1.02 7.98
N GLY A 430 -15.32 1.94 8.53
CA GLY A 430 -15.66 3.35 8.60
C GLY A 430 -16.41 3.61 9.89
N ASN A 431 -16.80 4.85 10.09
CA ASN A 431 -17.58 5.23 11.25
C ASN A 431 -18.24 6.59 10.96
N GLY A 432 -19.57 6.64 11.02
CA GLY A 432 -20.32 7.84 10.67
C GLY A 432 -21.69 7.57 10.07
N LEU A 433 -22.29 8.65 9.56
CA LEU A 433 -23.56 8.67 8.84
C LEU A 433 -23.31 9.16 7.42
N ILE A 434 -23.81 8.45 6.41
CA ILE A 434 -23.74 8.86 5.00
C ILE A 434 -25.18 8.96 4.47
N ASN A 435 -25.56 10.13 3.99
CA ASN A 435 -26.91 10.45 3.50
C ASN A 435 -26.90 11.18 2.14
N THR A 436 -25.81 11.03 1.38
CA THR A 436 -25.57 11.72 0.10
C THR A 436 -25.70 10.79 -1.11
N VAL A 437 -25.82 9.48 -0.90
CA VAL A 437 -25.75 8.47 -1.97
C VAL A 437 -27.12 8.23 -2.58
N ARG A 438 -27.26 8.48 -3.89
CA ARG A 438 -28.49 8.19 -4.66
C ARG A 438 -28.28 7.18 -5.79
N ASP A 439 -27.04 7.02 -6.22
CA ASP A 439 -26.68 6.11 -7.29
C ASP A 439 -26.23 4.77 -6.66
N VAL A 440 -26.72 3.66 -7.20
CA VAL A 440 -26.35 2.31 -6.76
C VAL A 440 -25.87 1.53 -7.95
N VAL A 441 -24.67 0.97 -7.85
CA VAL A 441 -24.03 0.13 -8.86
C VAL A 441 -23.87 -1.26 -8.27
N PHE A 442 -24.40 -2.28 -8.91
CA PHE A 442 -24.33 -3.65 -8.40
C PHE A 442 -24.15 -4.71 -9.48
N LEU A 443 -23.57 -5.84 -9.09
CA LEU A 443 -23.43 -7.00 -9.98
C LEU A 443 -24.74 -7.79 -10.11
N LYS A 444 -25.04 -8.21 -11.35
CA LYS A 444 -26.23 -9.00 -11.70
C LYS A 444 -26.05 -10.50 -11.47
N VAL A 445 -24.82 -10.99 -11.55
CA VAL A 445 -24.49 -12.42 -11.45
C VAL A 445 -23.62 -12.69 -10.23
N THR A 446 -23.85 -13.84 -9.60
CA THR A 446 -23.07 -14.34 -8.45
C THR A 446 -21.85 -15.15 -8.90
N ASP A 447 -21.99 -15.89 -10.01
CA ASP A 447 -20.95 -16.77 -10.53
C ASP A 447 -20.35 -16.16 -11.81
N PHE A 448 -19.04 -15.95 -11.81
CA PHE A 448 -18.31 -15.43 -12.96
C PHE A 448 -16.94 -16.10 -13.06
N ASP A 449 -16.48 -16.33 -14.29
CA ASP A 449 -15.14 -16.85 -14.55
C ASP A 449 -14.10 -15.73 -14.57
N GLN A 450 -12.82 -16.09 -14.69
CA GLN A 450 -11.73 -15.12 -14.74
C GLN A 450 -11.91 -14.07 -15.83
N ARG A 451 -12.44 -14.44 -17.02
CA ARG A 451 -12.62 -13.51 -18.13
C ARG A 451 -13.71 -12.49 -17.80
N ALA A 452 -14.81 -12.95 -17.19
CA ALA A 452 -15.86 -12.09 -16.71
C ALA A 452 -15.39 -11.17 -15.57
N SER A 453 -14.50 -11.60 -14.66
CA SER A 453 -13.92 -10.71 -13.63
C SER A 453 -13.22 -9.49 -14.23
N TRP A 454 -12.44 -9.68 -15.30
CA TRP A 454 -11.78 -8.56 -16.00
C TRP A 454 -12.77 -7.67 -16.74
N GLN A 455 -13.82 -8.25 -17.35
CA GLN A 455 -14.87 -7.47 -18.00
C GLN A 455 -15.64 -6.62 -16.97
N ILE A 456 -15.97 -7.19 -15.81
CA ILE A 456 -16.61 -6.47 -14.70
C ILE A 456 -15.74 -5.30 -14.24
N ALA A 457 -14.43 -5.50 -14.10
CA ALA A 457 -13.52 -4.41 -13.73
C ALA A 457 -13.56 -3.24 -14.74
N SER A 458 -13.60 -3.55 -16.04
CA SER A 458 -13.75 -2.55 -17.12
C SER A 458 -15.10 -1.84 -17.08
N ASP A 459 -16.19 -2.59 -16.88
CA ASP A 459 -17.54 -2.03 -16.76
C ASP A 459 -17.66 -1.07 -15.55
N LEU A 460 -17.10 -1.48 -14.41
CA LEU A 460 -17.04 -0.66 -13.20
C LEU A 460 -16.21 0.61 -13.41
N GLU A 461 -15.06 0.52 -14.08
CA GLU A 461 -14.23 1.68 -14.44
C GLU A 461 -15.02 2.69 -15.27
N ALA A 462 -15.73 2.23 -16.30
CA ALA A 462 -16.50 3.10 -17.19
C ALA A 462 -17.65 3.80 -16.46
N ILE A 463 -18.36 3.09 -15.58
CA ILE A 463 -19.43 3.67 -14.75
C ILE A 463 -18.85 4.65 -13.73
N ASN A 464 -17.78 4.29 -13.04
CA ASN A 464 -17.11 5.15 -12.07
C ASN A 464 -16.63 6.45 -12.70
N HIS A 465 -15.98 6.39 -13.87
CA HIS A 465 -15.51 7.58 -14.57
C HIS A 465 -16.65 8.57 -14.86
N ARG A 466 -17.82 8.07 -15.28
CA ARG A 466 -19.00 8.90 -15.52
C ARG A 466 -19.53 9.52 -14.23
N LEU A 467 -19.73 8.71 -13.19
CA LEU A 467 -20.27 9.18 -11.90
C LEU A 467 -19.34 10.18 -11.21
N VAL A 468 -18.03 9.96 -11.26
CA VAL A 468 -17.02 10.91 -10.77
C VAL A 468 -17.08 12.23 -11.53
N ALA A 469 -17.17 12.19 -12.87
CA ALA A 469 -17.27 13.40 -13.68
C ALA A 469 -18.55 14.21 -13.40
N GLU A 470 -19.64 13.54 -13.04
CA GLU A 470 -20.90 14.16 -12.63
C GLU A 470 -20.94 14.59 -11.15
N GLY A 471 -19.92 14.23 -10.35
CA GLY A 471 -19.91 14.49 -8.91
C GLY A 471 -20.96 13.68 -8.13
N HIS A 472 -21.34 12.51 -8.62
CA HIS A 472 -22.37 11.64 -8.06
C HIS A 472 -21.74 10.50 -7.25
N PRO A 473 -21.68 10.60 -5.90
CA PRO A 473 -21.20 9.49 -5.07
C PRO A 473 -22.19 8.33 -5.09
N TYR A 474 -21.69 7.10 -5.10
CA TYR A 474 -22.52 5.92 -5.27
C TYR A 474 -22.25 4.82 -4.23
N LEU A 475 -23.21 3.91 -4.10
CA LEU A 475 -23.09 2.63 -3.40
C LEU A 475 -22.66 1.57 -4.42
N LEU A 476 -21.58 0.85 -4.15
CA LEU A 476 -21.11 -0.28 -4.94
C LEU A 476 -21.43 -1.59 -4.22
N ILE A 477 -22.11 -2.54 -4.87
CA ILE A 477 -22.40 -3.87 -4.33
C ILE A 477 -21.83 -4.94 -5.26
N VAL A 478 -20.93 -5.77 -4.76
CA VAL A 478 -20.22 -6.77 -5.57
C VAL A 478 -20.19 -8.13 -4.89
N TYR A 479 -19.98 -9.18 -5.67
CA TYR A 479 -19.72 -10.53 -5.18
C TYR A 479 -18.21 -10.80 -5.22
N GLY A 480 -17.68 -11.39 -4.15
CA GLY A 480 -16.25 -11.63 -3.99
C GLY A 480 -15.45 -10.36 -3.62
N ARG A 481 -14.12 -10.50 -3.63
CA ARG A 481 -13.20 -9.46 -3.14
C ARG A 481 -12.82 -8.43 -4.21
N LEU A 482 -12.81 -7.15 -3.88
CA LEU A 482 -12.25 -6.10 -4.73
C LEU A 482 -10.73 -6.00 -4.55
N GLY A 483 -10.02 -5.68 -5.63
CA GLY A 483 -8.56 -5.52 -5.61
C GLY A 483 -7.81 -6.81 -5.31
N THR A 484 -8.37 -7.95 -5.70
CA THR A 484 -7.71 -9.25 -5.58
C THR A 484 -6.75 -9.50 -6.76
N THR A 485 -5.63 -10.16 -6.49
CA THR A 485 -4.75 -10.74 -7.52
C THR A 485 -5.18 -12.13 -7.96
N ASP A 486 -6.28 -12.66 -7.39
CA ASP A 486 -6.85 -13.98 -7.67
C ASP A 486 -8.27 -13.82 -8.25
N PRO A 487 -8.41 -13.63 -9.59
CA PRO A 487 -9.67 -13.26 -10.22
C PRO A 487 -10.84 -14.25 -10.09
N PRO A 488 -10.64 -15.58 -9.98
CA PRO A 488 -11.74 -16.50 -9.68
C PRO A 488 -12.50 -16.21 -8.38
N PHE A 489 -11.91 -15.46 -7.45
CA PHE A 489 -12.46 -15.20 -6.12
C PHE A 489 -12.85 -13.74 -5.89
N GLY A 490 -12.87 -12.93 -6.95
CA GLY A 490 -13.23 -11.52 -6.85
C GLY A 490 -12.94 -10.73 -8.12
N ILE A 491 -12.96 -9.41 -7.99
CA ILE A 491 -12.85 -8.49 -9.11
C ILE A 491 -11.49 -7.78 -9.00
N PRO A 492 -10.60 -7.92 -9.99
CA PRO A 492 -9.25 -7.35 -9.95
C PRO A 492 -9.26 -5.85 -10.29
N VAL A 493 -10.07 -5.06 -9.58
CA VAL A 493 -10.08 -3.60 -9.73
C VAL A 493 -8.96 -2.94 -8.93
N SER A 494 -8.32 -1.95 -9.54
CA SER A 494 -7.51 -0.97 -8.82
C SER A 494 -8.38 0.09 -8.17
N TRP A 495 -7.89 0.76 -7.11
CA TRP A 495 -8.67 1.77 -6.38
C TRP A 495 -9.22 2.88 -7.28
N TRP A 496 -8.43 3.38 -8.23
CA TRP A 496 -8.85 4.47 -9.13
C TRP A 496 -10.08 4.10 -9.99
N GLN A 497 -10.30 2.81 -10.28
CA GLN A 497 -11.44 2.33 -11.08
C GLN A 497 -12.76 2.38 -10.33
N ILE A 498 -12.75 2.50 -9.00
CA ILE A 498 -13.97 2.56 -8.16
C ILE A 498 -13.93 3.72 -7.17
N SER A 499 -13.11 4.73 -7.45
CA SER A 499 -12.74 5.79 -6.51
C SER A 499 -13.90 6.75 -6.16
N GLY A 500 -14.99 6.75 -6.92
CA GLY A 500 -16.21 7.51 -6.63
C GLY A 500 -17.18 6.79 -5.68
N ALA A 501 -16.95 5.52 -5.34
CA ALA A 501 -17.79 4.78 -4.41
C ALA A 501 -17.67 5.39 -3.01
N LYS A 502 -18.81 5.79 -2.41
CA LYS A 502 -18.83 6.28 -1.02
C LYS A 502 -19.17 5.18 -0.03
N VAL A 503 -19.82 4.13 -0.51
CA VAL A 503 -20.10 2.91 0.25
C VAL A 503 -19.83 1.71 -0.65
N ILE A 504 -19.15 0.71 -0.13
CA ILE A 504 -18.83 -0.55 -0.82
C ILE A 504 -19.42 -1.70 0.02
N VAL A 505 -20.07 -2.64 -0.65
CA VAL A 505 -20.60 -3.86 -0.06
C VAL A 505 -20.02 -5.04 -0.82
N GLU A 506 -19.17 -5.82 -0.15
CA GLU A 506 -18.70 -7.11 -0.64
C GLU A 506 -19.56 -8.23 -0.08
N VAL A 507 -20.19 -8.96 -0.99
CA VAL A 507 -20.97 -10.16 -0.67
C VAL A 507 -20.08 -11.38 -0.86
N SER A 508 -19.92 -12.21 0.17
CA SER A 508 -19.12 -13.42 0.08
C SER A 508 -19.66 -14.36 -1.00
N LEU A 509 -18.80 -15.14 -1.64
CA LEU A 509 -19.26 -16.26 -2.48
C LEU A 509 -19.70 -17.43 -1.59
N PRO A 510 -20.62 -18.33 -2.05
CA PRO A 510 -21.16 -19.43 -1.23
C PRO A 510 -20.10 -20.30 -0.54
N ASP A 511 -18.96 -20.52 -1.19
CA ASP A 511 -17.86 -21.38 -0.71
C ASP A 511 -16.65 -20.59 -0.17
N MET A 512 -16.76 -19.28 0.06
CA MET A 512 -15.66 -18.45 0.51
C MET A 512 -15.93 -17.74 1.84
N HIS A 513 -14.91 -17.72 2.70
CA HIS A 513 -14.77 -16.67 3.70
C HIS A 513 -13.55 -15.85 3.32
N VAL A 514 -13.79 -14.62 2.90
CA VAL A 514 -12.75 -13.67 2.57
C VAL A 514 -12.43 -12.90 3.84
N GLU A 515 -11.19 -13.01 4.33
CA GLU A 515 -10.67 -12.06 5.30
C GLU A 515 -10.16 -10.81 4.57
N LEU A 516 -10.40 -9.64 5.18
CA LEU A 516 -10.02 -8.35 4.64
C LEU A 516 -8.52 -8.17 4.81
N SER A 517 -7.78 -8.03 3.69
CA SER A 517 -6.36 -7.67 3.76
C SER A 517 -6.24 -6.19 4.11
N GLN A 518 -5.85 -5.93 5.35
CA GLN A 518 -5.68 -4.58 5.86
C GLN A 518 -4.35 -3.94 5.41
N GLY A 519 -3.45 -4.73 4.82
CA GLY A 519 -2.09 -4.36 4.43
C GLY A 519 -1.97 -3.51 3.16
N SER A 520 -2.99 -3.51 2.31
CA SER A 520 -2.88 -3.03 0.93
C SER A 520 -3.07 -1.52 0.75
N HIS A 521 -2.49 -0.95 -0.31
CA HIS A 521 -2.80 0.41 -0.77
C HIS A 521 -4.28 0.59 -1.05
N PHE A 522 -4.94 -0.42 -1.63
CA PHE A 522 -6.39 -0.42 -1.83
C PHE A 522 -7.13 -0.17 -0.51
N PHE A 523 -6.77 -0.93 0.53
CA PHE A 523 -7.38 -0.84 1.84
C PHE A 523 -7.09 0.49 2.55
N HIS A 524 -5.86 0.96 2.45
CA HIS A 524 -5.50 2.29 2.95
C HIS A 524 -6.40 3.36 2.33
N ASN A 525 -6.58 3.32 1.00
CA ASN A 525 -7.43 4.28 0.28
C ASN A 525 -8.91 4.19 0.71
N VAL A 526 -9.44 3.00 1.01
CA VAL A 526 -10.79 2.82 1.58
C VAL A 526 -10.94 3.57 2.92
N ILE A 527 -10.01 3.35 3.86
CA ILE A 527 -10.07 3.98 5.20
C ILE A 527 -9.96 5.50 5.09
N SER A 528 -8.93 5.97 4.39
CA SER A 528 -8.60 7.39 4.37
C SER A 528 -9.58 8.21 3.51
N SER A 529 -10.22 7.60 2.49
CA SER A 529 -11.33 8.23 1.74
C SER A 529 -12.66 8.23 2.52
N GLN A 530 -12.67 7.66 3.73
CA GLN A 530 -13.85 7.51 4.57
C GLN A 530 -14.98 6.80 3.83
N VAL A 531 -14.64 5.75 3.09
CA VAL A 531 -15.62 4.90 2.41
C VAL A 531 -16.19 3.93 3.43
N GLY A 532 -17.52 3.87 3.49
CA GLY A 532 -18.20 2.87 4.29
C GLY A 532 -18.05 1.51 3.62
N TYR A 533 -17.47 0.53 4.30
CA TYR A 533 -17.18 -0.75 3.65
C TYR A 533 -17.81 -1.90 4.44
N PHE A 534 -18.65 -2.68 3.78
CA PHE A 534 -19.50 -3.71 4.37
C PHE A 534 -19.11 -5.08 3.83
N SER A 535 -18.84 -6.04 4.71
CA SER A 535 -18.71 -7.45 4.35
C SER A 535 -19.99 -8.18 4.72
N VAL A 536 -20.71 -8.72 3.73
CA VAL A 536 -21.98 -9.41 3.91
C VAL A 536 -21.82 -10.86 3.53
N SER A 537 -22.23 -11.77 4.40
CA SER A 537 -22.23 -13.20 4.07
C SER A 537 -23.43 -13.54 3.16
N HIS A 538 -23.20 -14.26 2.07
CA HIS A 538 -24.27 -14.72 1.17
C HIS A 538 -25.35 -15.51 1.90
N ASN A 539 -24.93 -16.42 2.78
CA ASN A 539 -25.80 -17.23 3.64
C ASN A 539 -25.91 -16.64 5.06
N GLY A 540 -25.75 -15.32 5.18
CA GLY A 540 -25.80 -14.62 6.45
C GLY A 540 -27.21 -14.58 7.04
N ARG A 541 -27.29 -14.24 8.34
CA ARG A 541 -28.56 -14.04 9.06
C ARG A 541 -29.42 -12.93 8.45
N PHE A 542 -28.79 -11.95 7.79
CA PHE A 542 -29.45 -10.77 7.24
C PHE A 542 -29.19 -10.67 5.72
N PRO A 543 -30.07 -11.27 4.89
CA PRO A 543 -29.89 -11.24 3.44
C PRO A 543 -30.15 -9.85 2.86
N ILE A 544 -29.47 -9.54 1.76
CA ILE A 544 -29.70 -8.30 1.01
C ILE A 544 -31.08 -8.35 0.34
N LYS A 545 -31.85 -7.26 0.44
CA LYS A 545 -33.16 -7.11 -0.23
C LYS A 545 -33.00 -6.84 -1.74
N TRP A 546 -32.55 -7.83 -2.50
CA TRP A 546 -32.28 -7.71 -3.94
C TRP A 546 -33.49 -7.26 -4.77
N ASP A 547 -34.69 -7.76 -4.44
CA ASP A 547 -35.93 -7.37 -5.14
C ASP A 547 -36.16 -5.85 -5.10
N TRP A 548 -35.80 -5.21 -3.97
CA TRP A 548 -35.90 -3.76 -3.84
C TRP A 548 -34.97 -3.05 -4.81
N PHE A 549 -33.69 -3.45 -4.90
CA PHE A 549 -32.72 -2.88 -5.84
C PHE A 549 -33.10 -3.14 -7.30
N GLN A 550 -33.61 -4.34 -7.61
CA GLN A 550 -34.00 -4.73 -8.96
C GLN A 550 -35.24 -3.97 -9.47
N SER A 551 -36.11 -3.51 -8.57
CA SER A 551 -37.31 -2.72 -8.91
C SER A 551 -37.03 -1.24 -9.21
N GLN A 552 -35.81 -0.75 -8.94
CA GLN A 552 -35.44 0.65 -9.16
C GLN A 552 -35.25 0.98 -10.65
N HIS A 553 -35.30 2.28 -10.99
CA HIS A 553 -35.05 2.73 -12.36
C HIS A 553 -33.59 2.50 -12.75
N THR A 554 -33.38 1.66 -13.77
CA THR A 554 -32.07 1.43 -14.41
C THR A 554 -31.63 2.64 -15.23
N VAL A 555 -30.45 3.19 -14.95
CA VAL A 555 -29.81 4.25 -15.73
C VAL A 555 -28.87 3.67 -16.78
N THR A 556 -28.10 2.65 -16.41
CA THR A 556 -27.18 1.95 -17.31
C THR A 556 -27.11 0.49 -16.92
N GLU A 557 -27.01 -0.39 -17.90
CA GLU A 557 -26.89 -1.82 -17.70
C GLU A 557 -25.94 -2.42 -18.72
N THR A 558 -25.01 -3.24 -18.23
CA THR A 558 -24.13 -4.09 -19.03
C THR A 558 -24.53 -5.55 -18.86
N ASP A 559 -23.75 -6.47 -19.40
CA ASP A 559 -23.96 -7.91 -19.22
C ASP A 559 -23.90 -8.28 -17.73
N PHE A 560 -22.95 -7.69 -16.97
CA PHE A 560 -22.68 -8.05 -15.59
C PHE A 560 -23.06 -6.99 -14.55
N VAL A 561 -23.09 -5.71 -14.92
CA VAL A 561 -23.25 -4.60 -13.98
C VAL A 561 -24.54 -3.83 -14.27
N ARG A 562 -25.27 -3.45 -13.21
CA ARG A 562 -26.42 -2.55 -13.29
C ARG A 562 -26.20 -1.32 -12.43
N HIS A 563 -26.49 -0.15 -12.99
CA HIS A 563 -26.53 1.13 -12.30
C HIS A 563 -27.98 1.62 -12.25
N VAL A 564 -28.47 1.87 -11.04
CA VAL A 564 -29.80 2.41 -10.76
C VAL A 564 -29.69 3.74 -10.01
N LYS A 565 -30.69 4.60 -10.19
CA LYS A 565 -30.77 5.90 -9.51
C LYS A 565 -32.03 6.00 -8.65
N LEU A 566 -31.83 6.38 -7.40
CA LEU A 566 -32.87 6.49 -6.39
C LEU A 566 -33.50 7.88 -6.37
N THR A 567 -34.77 7.95 -5.96
CA THR A 567 -35.50 9.22 -5.79
C THR A 567 -35.06 9.97 -4.54
N ALA A 568 -34.69 9.24 -3.47
CA ALA A 568 -34.16 9.76 -2.22
C ALA A 568 -32.79 9.14 -1.93
N PRO A 569 -31.90 9.85 -1.18
CA PRO A 569 -30.62 9.29 -0.82
C PRO A 569 -30.75 8.20 0.26
N LEU A 570 -29.91 7.16 0.15
CA LEU A 570 -29.79 6.12 1.16
C LEU A 570 -29.29 6.70 2.48
N ARG A 571 -29.72 6.10 3.59
CA ARG A 571 -29.19 6.38 4.92
C ARG A 571 -28.29 5.25 5.36
N VAL A 572 -26.99 5.52 5.42
CA VAL A 572 -25.98 4.54 5.85
C VAL A 572 -25.48 4.92 7.22
N GLN A 573 -25.51 3.96 8.15
CA GLN A 573 -25.04 4.13 9.52
C GLN A 573 -23.97 3.09 9.78
N ILE A 574 -22.82 3.53 10.29
CA ILE A 574 -21.66 2.68 10.51
C ILE A 574 -21.13 2.97 11.91
N ASP A 575 -21.20 1.97 12.78
CA ASP A 575 -20.56 1.95 14.09
C ASP A 575 -19.27 1.13 13.98
N GLY A 576 -18.16 1.84 13.82
CA GLY A 576 -16.83 1.22 13.70
C GLY A 576 -16.31 0.60 15.01
N LYS A 577 -16.96 0.85 16.16
CA LYS A 577 -16.54 0.25 17.45
C LYS A 577 -17.13 -1.14 17.65
N SER A 578 -18.40 -1.31 17.29
CA SER A 578 -19.06 -2.62 17.32
C SER A 578 -18.95 -3.39 16.00
N ALA A 579 -18.30 -2.80 14.99
CA ALA A 579 -18.22 -3.31 13.62
C ALA A 579 -19.60 -3.57 13.00
N ARG A 580 -20.63 -2.80 13.39
CA ARG A 580 -22.01 -2.95 12.90
C ARG A 580 -22.40 -1.80 11.98
N GLY A 581 -23.13 -2.11 10.92
CA GLY A 581 -23.68 -1.10 10.03
C GLY A 581 -24.95 -1.53 9.33
N VAL A 582 -25.73 -0.53 8.94
CA VAL A 582 -26.98 -0.69 8.20
C VAL A 582 -27.07 0.33 7.06
N ILE A 583 -27.68 -0.10 5.94
CA ILE A 583 -28.04 0.75 4.80
C ILE A 583 -29.57 0.71 4.68
N ARG A 584 -30.19 1.90 4.72
CA ARG A 584 -31.65 2.08 4.73
C ARG A 584 -32.09 2.91 3.53
N SER A 585 -33.31 2.65 3.05
CA SER A 585 -33.93 3.36 1.92
C SER A 585 -34.29 4.82 2.20
#